data_AF-A0A522KGR4-F1
#
_entry.id   AF-A0A522KGR4-F1
#
_cell.length_a   1.000
_cell.length_b   1.000
_cell.length_c   1.000
_cell.angle_alpha   90.00
_cell.angle_beta   90.00
_cell.angle_gamma   90.00
#
_symmetry.space_group_name_H-M   'P 1'
#
loop_
_entity.id
_entity.type
_entity.pdbx_description
1 polymer ?
#
loop_
_entity_poly.entity_id
_entity_poly.type
_entity_poly.pdbx_seq_one_letter_code
_entity_poly.pdbx_strand_id
1 'polypeptide(L)'
;MTTSLFEAFNARDLKPEDVAGTFVPSTKYSDLSAPTHALLIGPRGSGKTTLLKMLSLEALRLWNHEQAEGYRGRIDFTGVFVPADITWGAMVDSLGGPDIPQDCKAQLGEAAFGINVLLAMTDVFSARLEQHKGHRTAGYRSVERPANLDELISTIAVNWRLAITSLSFRGISTALRQRLSDIYSGARRFSFQETKTPETLSRVIPYIDLDVFQAVEFALNEFDQAIGDKHGRWALLFDEFEVVPAHIQSLVLKKLRASSAKIIYKVALAPCGPQTNLAMTAMSQPSPKDDLARIELWYQNKNDALGFCKDLFLSKIAANPRLKNMTPEDVFGRSPFLEDKPAEVDLFDRGKSSVWASRWLRDFRELAKKDKSFVQYLEGKGIDPTKLNAKELDPSPRAHNGNAIRKIAPLVAFRNANRSESGTRRGGKPWRHPYTGWESLAAISEGNPRWLIGMIAGLESSMKNSHSTPVVRPTLQAAEVVKASVTFQEKLKAVAIENNSGITTHQSVFGLLEKIGREFERILITSDFSEDPPTLFEVDNDISEDEENCLRIALNFGGIVSEQRPDHVAGFSTLRSMQFRLAYILAPHFNLPLRSTGKSRALSTILKGSASRPKVKPRGEPADQGSLW
;
A
#
# COMPACT_ATOMS: atom_id res chain seq x y z
N MET A 1 17.60 1.26 -22.03
CA MET A 1 17.79 0.79 -20.65
C MET A 1 16.43 0.42 -20.11
N THR A 2 16.21 -0.87 -19.82
CA THR A 2 14.95 -1.39 -19.25
C THR A 2 14.93 -1.09 -17.76
N THR A 3 14.27 0.00 -17.37
CA THR A 3 14.00 0.29 -15.96
C THR A 3 13.14 -0.84 -15.39
N SER A 4 13.58 -1.45 -14.28
CA SER A 4 12.79 -2.48 -13.58
C SER A 4 11.43 -1.91 -13.17
N LEU A 5 10.37 -2.72 -13.29
CA LEU A 5 8.96 -2.34 -13.05
C LEU A 5 8.72 -1.74 -11.65
N PHE A 6 9.60 -2.07 -10.68
CA PHE A 6 9.56 -1.55 -9.31
C PHE A 6 10.67 -0.56 -8.96
N GLU A 7 11.70 -0.42 -9.80
CA GLU A 7 12.73 0.64 -9.67
C GLU A 7 12.28 1.95 -10.32
N ALA A 8 11.37 1.89 -11.31
CA ALA A 8 10.93 3.05 -12.08
C ALA A 8 10.23 4.15 -11.25
N PHE A 9 9.90 3.90 -9.98
CA PHE A 9 9.25 4.90 -9.12
C PHE A 9 9.47 4.62 -7.62
N ASN A 10 10.69 4.81 -7.14
CA ASN A 10 10.95 4.88 -5.70
C ASN A 10 10.83 6.33 -5.21
N ALA A 11 9.65 6.67 -4.65
CA ALA A 11 9.39 8.01 -4.11
C ALA A 11 10.38 8.44 -3.02
N ARG A 12 11.09 7.51 -2.38
CA ARG A 12 12.17 7.80 -1.43
C ARG A 12 13.32 8.59 -2.09
N ASP A 13 13.66 8.25 -3.33
CA ASP A 13 14.79 8.84 -4.08
C ASP A 13 14.37 10.09 -4.88
N LEU A 14 13.06 10.30 -5.06
CA LEU A 14 12.53 11.49 -5.71
C LEU A 14 12.66 12.71 -4.82
N LYS A 15 13.06 13.85 -5.41
CA LYS A 15 13.04 15.11 -4.69
C LYS A 15 11.60 15.66 -4.60
N PRO A 16 11.29 16.57 -3.66
CA PRO A 16 9.98 17.20 -3.56
C PRO A 16 9.48 17.81 -4.88
N GLU A 17 10.38 18.34 -5.72
CA GLU A 17 10.11 18.87 -7.06
C GLU A 17 9.48 17.78 -7.97
N ASP A 18 10.12 16.62 -8.02
CA ASP A 18 9.73 15.52 -8.91
C ASP A 18 8.40 14.89 -8.48
N VAL A 19 8.19 14.84 -7.15
CA VAL A 19 6.91 14.43 -6.57
C VAL A 19 5.82 15.40 -7.01
N ALA A 20 6.02 16.70 -6.80
CA ALA A 20 5.03 17.73 -7.13
C ALA A 20 4.67 17.75 -8.62
N GLY A 21 5.65 17.54 -9.51
CA GLY A 21 5.43 17.55 -10.96
C GLY A 21 4.57 16.40 -11.49
N THR A 22 4.40 15.32 -10.72
CA THR A 22 3.63 14.14 -11.13
C THR A 22 2.53 13.74 -10.14
N PHE A 23 2.27 14.58 -9.14
CA PHE A 23 1.34 14.29 -8.08
C PHE A 23 -0.12 14.43 -8.55
N VAL A 24 -0.93 13.42 -8.19
CA VAL A 24 -2.38 13.43 -8.40
C VAL A 24 -3.05 13.39 -7.03
N PRO A 25 -3.91 14.38 -6.70
CA PRO A 25 -4.58 14.43 -5.42
C PRO A 25 -5.58 13.27 -5.27
N SER A 26 -5.77 12.80 -4.04
CA SER A 26 -6.73 11.76 -3.70
C SER A 26 -7.50 12.15 -2.45
N THR A 27 -8.61 11.46 -2.17
CA THR A 27 -9.36 11.64 -0.91
C THR A 27 -8.48 11.42 0.32
N LYS A 28 -7.54 10.48 0.25
CA LYS A 28 -6.55 10.22 1.31
C LYS A 28 -5.59 11.38 1.52
N TYR A 29 -5.21 12.09 0.46
CA TYR A 29 -4.42 13.32 0.57
C TYR A 29 -5.24 14.45 1.20
N SER A 30 -6.52 14.60 0.84
CA SER A 30 -7.44 15.54 1.50
C SER A 30 -7.48 15.34 3.01
N ASP A 31 -7.68 14.09 3.45
CA ASP A 31 -7.71 13.73 4.88
C ASP A 31 -6.37 14.04 5.55
N LEU A 32 -5.25 13.72 4.88
CA LEU A 32 -3.91 13.93 5.42
C LEU A 32 -3.54 15.41 5.51
N SER A 33 -4.08 16.25 4.62
CA SER A 33 -3.85 17.70 4.59
C SER A 33 -4.54 18.45 5.74
N ALA A 34 -5.46 17.80 6.47
CA ALA A 34 -6.12 18.42 7.61
C ALA A 34 -5.11 18.79 8.71
N PRO A 35 -5.34 19.88 9.46
CA PRO A 35 -4.40 20.36 10.47
C PRO A 35 -4.56 19.64 11.81
N THR A 36 -4.64 18.32 11.75
CA THR A 36 -4.75 17.40 12.89
C THR A 36 -3.60 16.41 12.86
N HIS A 37 -3.33 15.78 14.02
CA HIS A 37 -2.42 14.64 14.06
C HIS A 37 -2.95 13.54 13.12
N ALA A 38 -2.04 12.81 12.48
CA ALA A 38 -2.44 11.76 11.55
C ALA A 38 -1.54 10.53 11.61
N LEU A 39 -2.16 9.35 11.61
CA LEU A 39 -1.50 8.07 11.33
C LEU A 39 -1.83 7.62 9.92
N LEU A 40 -0.81 7.54 9.07
CA LEU A 40 -0.91 7.10 7.69
C LEU A 40 -0.48 5.63 7.58
N ILE A 41 -1.45 4.72 7.45
CA ILE A 41 -1.22 3.28 7.51
C ILE A 41 -1.41 2.68 6.12
N GLY A 42 -0.45 1.89 5.65
CA GLY A 42 -0.58 1.22 4.36
C GLY A 42 0.60 0.33 4.00
N PRO A 43 0.40 -0.64 3.10
CA PRO A 43 1.47 -1.56 2.70
C PRO A 43 2.62 -0.83 1.99
N ARG A 44 3.76 -1.51 1.84
CA ARG A 44 4.92 -0.97 1.12
C ARG A 44 4.55 -0.67 -0.34
N GLY A 45 4.81 0.57 -0.77
CA GLY A 45 4.50 1.04 -2.12
C GLY A 45 3.12 1.68 -2.28
N SER A 46 2.30 1.76 -1.23
CA SER A 46 0.96 2.38 -1.29
C SER A 46 0.95 3.92 -1.46
N GLY A 47 2.12 4.56 -1.57
CA GLY A 47 2.23 6.01 -1.74
C GLY A 47 2.42 6.84 -0.45
N LYS A 48 2.70 6.21 0.71
CA LYS A 48 2.93 6.91 1.99
C LYS A 48 3.94 8.06 1.88
N THR A 49 5.16 7.75 1.43
CA THR A 49 6.23 8.71 1.19
C THR A 49 5.81 9.84 0.25
N THR A 50 5.11 9.52 -0.85
CA THR A 50 4.63 10.51 -1.81
C THR A 50 3.65 11.49 -1.15
N LEU A 51 2.69 10.99 -0.37
CA LEU A 51 1.71 11.82 0.32
C LEU A 51 2.36 12.73 1.38
N LEU A 52 3.32 12.20 2.16
CA LEU A 52 4.05 13.01 3.15
C LEU A 52 4.96 14.03 2.48
N LYS A 53 5.76 13.65 1.46
CA LYS A 53 6.59 14.60 0.71
C LYS A 53 5.76 15.71 0.07
N MET A 54 4.55 15.40 -0.41
CA MET A 54 3.64 16.41 -0.98
C MET A 54 3.10 17.42 0.05
N LEU A 55 3.23 17.17 1.35
CA LEU A 55 2.94 18.15 2.40
C LEU A 55 4.15 19.03 2.78
N SER A 56 5.33 18.74 2.22
CA SER A 56 6.50 19.59 2.42
C SER A 56 6.32 20.96 1.76
N LEU A 57 7.00 21.96 2.32
CA LEU A 57 6.97 23.34 1.81
C LEU A 57 7.38 23.42 0.33
N GLU A 58 8.49 22.77 -0.04
CA GLU A 58 9.04 22.79 -1.40
C GLU A 58 8.07 22.17 -2.41
N ALA A 59 7.54 20.98 -2.12
CA ALA A 59 6.57 20.31 -3.00
C ALA A 59 5.33 21.20 -3.21
N LEU A 60 4.77 21.76 -2.13
CA LEU A 60 3.60 22.62 -2.21
C LEU A 60 3.86 23.90 -3.03
N ARG A 61 5.05 24.51 -2.97
CA ARG A 61 5.40 25.67 -3.80
C ARG A 61 5.44 25.35 -5.29
N LEU A 62 5.94 24.16 -5.63
CA LEU A 62 6.18 23.74 -7.01
C LEU A 62 5.00 23.00 -7.64
N TRP A 63 3.99 22.64 -6.85
CA TRP A 63 2.84 21.89 -7.35
C TRP A 63 2.00 22.67 -8.35
N ASN A 64 2.05 22.28 -9.63
CA ASN A 64 1.24 22.90 -10.66
C ASN A 64 0.08 21.97 -11.04
N HIS A 65 -1.08 22.19 -10.41
CA HIS A 65 -2.29 21.41 -10.63
C HIS A 65 -3.52 22.31 -10.43
N GLU A 66 -4.65 21.98 -11.06
CA GLU A 66 -5.89 22.77 -10.95
C GLU A 66 -6.38 22.90 -9.50
N GLN A 67 -6.11 21.89 -8.67
CA GLN A 67 -6.48 21.86 -7.25
C GLN A 67 -5.41 22.47 -6.33
N ALA A 68 -4.22 22.79 -6.83
CA ALA A 68 -3.07 23.14 -6.00
C ALA A 68 -3.32 24.40 -5.14
N GLU A 69 -3.92 25.44 -5.72
CA GLU A 69 -4.27 26.67 -4.98
C GLU A 69 -5.29 26.41 -3.86
N GLY A 70 -6.26 25.52 -4.10
CA GLY A 70 -7.23 25.12 -3.09
C GLY A 70 -6.57 24.45 -1.88
N TYR A 71 -5.59 23.57 -2.12
CA TYR A 71 -4.82 22.95 -1.04
C TYR A 71 -3.87 23.94 -0.35
N ARG A 72 -3.17 24.80 -1.09
CA ARG A 72 -2.34 25.86 -0.49
C ARG A 72 -3.15 26.77 0.42
N GLY A 73 -4.39 27.10 0.04
CA GLY A 73 -5.29 27.90 0.88
C GLY A 73 -5.78 27.18 2.15
N ARG A 74 -5.88 25.85 2.11
CA ARG A 74 -6.40 25.04 3.23
C ARG A 74 -5.32 24.52 4.18
N ILE A 75 -4.13 24.23 3.68
CA ILE A 75 -3.00 23.73 4.47
C ILE A 75 -2.42 24.90 5.25
N ASP A 76 -2.80 25.00 6.51
CA ASP A 76 -2.41 26.13 7.35
C ASP A 76 -1.25 25.82 8.31
N PHE A 77 -0.46 24.79 7.99
CA PHE A 77 0.80 24.47 8.64
C PHE A 77 1.97 24.39 7.66
N THR A 78 3.20 24.52 8.17
CA THR A 78 4.43 24.27 7.43
C THR A 78 4.91 22.84 7.68
N GLY A 79 5.03 22.03 6.62
CA GLY A 79 5.48 20.63 6.73
C GLY A 79 7.00 20.49 6.76
N VAL A 80 7.51 19.77 7.76
CA VAL A 80 8.92 19.38 7.93
C VAL A 80 9.02 17.88 7.65
N PHE A 81 9.60 17.53 6.51
CA PHE A 81 9.76 16.13 6.11
C PHE A 81 10.97 15.49 6.78
N VAL A 82 10.72 14.45 7.59
CA VAL A 82 11.75 13.70 8.31
C VAL A 82 11.79 12.27 7.75
N PRO A 83 12.75 11.94 6.88
CA PRO A 83 12.90 10.57 6.38
C PRO A 83 13.47 9.69 7.49
N ALA A 84 12.78 8.60 7.86
CA ALA A 84 13.44 7.55 8.62
C ALA A 84 14.32 6.71 7.69
N ASP A 85 15.58 6.50 8.07
CA ASP A 85 16.49 5.65 7.31
C ASP A 85 16.85 4.38 8.10
N ILE A 86 16.99 3.26 7.38
CA ILE A 86 17.51 1.98 7.87
C ILE A 86 18.91 2.17 8.45
N THR A 87 19.67 3.14 7.91
CA THR A 87 20.95 3.52 8.50
C THR A 87 20.80 3.89 9.97
N TRP A 88 19.64 4.33 10.48
CA TRP A 88 19.44 4.61 11.91
C TRP A 88 19.39 3.35 12.79
N GLY A 89 18.69 2.30 12.35
CA GLY A 89 18.67 1.02 13.06
C GLY A 89 20.05 0.37 13.03
N ALA A 90 20.66 0.31 11.84
CA ALA A 90 22.03 -0.15 11.67
C ALA A 90 23.05 0.73 12.41
N MET A 91 22.81 2.04 12.54
CA MET A 91 23.61 2.96 13.37
C MET A 91 23.50 2.56 14.83
N VAL A 92 22.30 2.46 15.40
CA VAL A 92 22.13 2.08 16.81
C VAL A 92 22.75 0.69 17.08
N ASP A 93 22.58 -0.25 16.15
CA ASP A 93 23.15 -1.59 16.25
C ASP A 93 24.67 -1.60 16.09
N SER A 94 25.26 -0.76 15.23
CA SER A 94 26.72 -0.65 15.00
C SER A 94 27.46 0.26 15.97
N LEU A 95 26.77 1.25 16.55
CA LEU A 95 27.26 2.13 17.61
C LEU A 95 27.51 1.32 18.90
N GLY A 96 26.88 0.15 19.00
CA GLY A 96 27.03 -0.81 20.09
C GLY A 96 27.95 -1.96 19.75
N GLY A 97 29.18 -1.95 20.26
CA GLY A 97 29.83 -3.22 20.57
C GLY A 97 28.92 -4.08 21.49
N PRO A 98 29.08 -5.41 21.53
CA PRO A 98 28.26 -6.27 22.40
C PRO A 98 28.26 -5.81 23.87
N ASP A 99 29.28 -5.06 24.29
CA ASP A 99 29.51 -4.63 25.66
C ASP A 99 28.89 -3.26 26.04
N ILE A 100 28.09 -2.61 25.18
CA ILE A 100 27.40 -1.35 25.53
C ILE A 100 26.02 -1.65 26.15
N PRO A 101 25.68 -1.10 27.33
CA PRO A 101 24.37 -1.27 27.94
C PRO A 101 23.22 -0.73 27.10
N GLN A 102 22.04 -1.35 27.23
CA GLN A 102 20.87 -1.02 26.41
C GLN A 102 20.38 0.43 26.59
N ASP A 103 20.42 0.96 27.80
CA ASP A 103 20.00 2.33 28.08
C ASP A 103 20.91 3.36 27.39
N CYS A 104 22.22 3.07 27.32
CA CYS A 104 23.19 3.90 26.58
C CYS A 104 22.97 3.80 25.07
N LYS A 105 22.64 2.61 24.53
CA LYS A 105 22.27 2.43 23.12
C LYS A 105 21.01 3.22 22.78
N ALA A 106 20.03 3.25 23.66
CA ALA A 106 18.81 4.04 23.49
C ALA A 106 19.14 5.55 23.43
N GLN A 107 19.94 6.08 24.37
CA GLN A 107 20.36 7.49 24.35
C GLN A 107 21.14 7.87 23.08
N LEU A 108 22.03 7.01 22.61
CA LEU A 108 22.75 7.18 21.33
C LEU A 108 21.78 7.25 20.14
N GLY A 109 20.79 6.36 20.12
CA GLY A 109 19.75 6.34 19.08
C GLY A 109 18.86 7.57 19.11
N GLU A 110 18.40 7.98 20.30
CA GLU A 110 17.59 9.18 20.49
C GLU A 110 18.32 10.44 20.06
N ALA A 111 19.61 10.59 20.41
CA ALA A 111 20.43 11.72 20.00
C ALA A 111 20.63 11.77 18.48
N ALA A 112 20.92 10.62 17.85
CA ALA A 112 21.07 10.54 16.40
C ALA A 112 19.76 10.86 15.66
N PHE A 113 18.63 10.33 16.14
CA PHE A 113 17.30 10.67 15.65
C PHE A 113 17.03 12.17 15.81
N GLY A 114 17.33 12.72 16.99
CA GLY A 114 17.15 14.13 17.29
C GLY A 114 17.86 15.03 16.30
N ILE A 115 19.13 14.74 16.01
CA ILE A 115 19.92 15.49 15.02
C ILE A 115 19.26 15.51 13.64
N ASN A 116 18.71 14.39 13.17
CA ASN A 116 18.04 14.34 11.87
C ASN A 116 16.76 15.19 11.82
N VAL A 117 16.00 15.21 12.92
CA VAL A 117 14.83 16.10 13.04
C VAL A 117 15.28 17.57 13.00
N LEU A 118 16.33 17.93 13.74
CA LEU A 118 16.86 19.30 13.77
C LEU A 118 17.46 19.72 12.41
N LEU A 119 18.09 18.80 11.68
CA LEU A 119 18.57 19.04 10.31
C LEU A 119 17.41 19.34 9.36
N ALA A 120 16.38 18.48 9.33
CA ALA A 120 15.20 18.70 8.49
C ALA A 120 14.51 20.03 8.82
N MET A 121 14.46 20.41 10.10
CA MET A 121 13.92 21.70 10.54
C MET A 121 14.74 22.89 10.02
N THR A 122 16.06 22.79 10.11
CA THR A 122 16.99 23.86 9.67
C THR A 122 16.87 24.11 8.16
N ASP A 123 16.68 23.04 7.37
CA ASP A 123 16.45 23.13 5.93
C ASP A 123 15.13 23.87 5.63
N VAL A 124 14.05 23.59 6.37
CA VAL A 124 12.76 24.28 6.20
C VAL A 124 12.81 25.74 6.64
N PHE A 125 13.54 26.08 7.72
CA PHE A 125 13.77 27.47 8.10
C PHE A 125 14.46 28.25 6.99
N SER A 126 15.50 27.66 6.39
CA SER A 126 16.19 28.24 5.24
C SER A 126 15.21 28.45 4.07
N ALA A 127 14.43 27.43 3.73
CA ALA A 127 13.44 27.50 2.66
C ALA A 127 12.34 28.56 2.90
N ARG A 128 11.91 28.81 4.14
CA ARG A 128 10.94 29.89 4.44
C ARG A 128 11.54 31.28 4.19
N LEU A 129 12.83 31.47 4.42
CA LEU A 129 13.53 32.75 4.20
C LEU A 129 13.99 32.97 2.75
N GLU A 130 13.99 31.93 1.92
CA GLU A 130 14.37 32.05 0.51
C GLU A 130 13.35 32.89 -0.27
N GLN A 131 13.86 33.93 -0.93
CA GLN A 131 13.08 34.73 -1.86
C GLN A 131 13.08 34.07 -3.24
N HIS A 132 11.92 33.58 -3.68
CA HIS A 132 11.76 33.10 -5.03
C HIS A 132 11.29 34.22 -5.95
N LYS A 133 12.16 34.66 -6.86
CA LYS A 133 11.81 35.59 -7.95
C LYS A 133 11.29 34.77 -9.13
N GLY A 134 10.04 34.97 -9.56
CA GLY A 134 9.58 34.51 -10.88
C GLY A 134 8.23 33.80 -10.97
N HIS A 135 7.69 33.22 -9.89
CA HIS A 135 6.37 32.54 -9.92
C HIS A 135 5.46 33.01 -8.77
N ARG A 136 4.18 33.30 -9.06
CA ARG A 136 3.18 33.71 -8.04
C ARG A 136 3.05 32.71 -6.88
N THR A 137 3.27 31.43 -7.14
CA THR A 137 3.14 30.32 -6.17
C THR A 137 4.41 30.09 -5.34
N ALA A 138 5.54 30.64 -5.79
CA ALA A 138 6.83 30.47 -5.13
C ALA A 138 6.95 31.30 -3.83
N GLY A 139 5.98 32.19 -3.58
CA GLY A 139 5.82 32.91 -2.31
C GLY A 139 5.03 32.16 -1.24
N TYR A 140 4.51 30.95 -1.51
CA TYR A 140 3.71 30.21 -0.52
C TYR A 140 4.52 29.99 0.77
N ARG A 141 4.03 30.56 1.88
CA ARG A 141 4.65 30.58 3.22
C ARG A 141 6.09 31.11 3.27
N SER A 142 6.55 31.78 2.22
CA SER A 142 7.80 32.54 2.22
C SER A 142 7.63 33.78 3.08
N VAL A 143 8.67 34.13 3.82
CA VAL A 143 8.68 35.31 4.69
C VAL A 143 9.90 36.15 4.41
N GLU A 144 9.80 37.44 4.67
CA GLU A 144 10.95 38.33 4.55
C GLU A 144 12.01 37.97 5.58
N ARG A 145 13.27 38.19 5.21
CA ARG A 145 14.40 37.92 6.09
C ARG A 145 14.30 38.85 7.31
N PRO A 146 14.21 38.32 8.54
CA PRO A 146 14.06 39.17 9.72
C PRO A 146 15.34 39.96 9.98
N ALA A 147 15.19 41.18 10.53
CA ALA A 147 16.33 42.06 10.83
C ALA A 147 17.24 41.48 11.93
N ASN A 148 16.69 40.71 12.86
CA ASN A 148 17.39 40.05 13.96
C ASN A 148 17.77 38.59 13.64
N LEU A 149 17.98 38.24 12.37
CA LEU A 149 18.30 36.87 11.97
C LEU A 149 19.55 36.31 12.67
N ASP A 150 20.59 37.12 12.82
CA ASP A 150 21.85 36.69 13.43
C ASP A 150 21.66 36.35 14.93
N GLU A 151 20.82 37.12 15.62
CA GLU A 151 20.39 36.86 17.00
C GLU A 151 19.58 35.57 17.09
N LEU A 152 18.59 35.39 16.21
CA LEU A 152 17.80 34.16 16.12
C LEU A 152 18.68 32.91 15.97
N ILE A 153 19.63 32.95 15.03
CA ILE A 153 20.54 31.83 14.75
C ILE A 153 21.43 31.57 15.95
N SER A 154 21.94 32.62 16.61
CA SER A 154 22.75 32.48 17.82
C SER A 154 21.96 31.85 18.97
N THR A 155 20.73 32.32 19.21
CA THR A 155 19.84 31.80 20.24
C THR A 155 19.51 30.32 20.01
N ILE A 156 19.17 29.92 18.78
CA ILE A 156 18.95 28.52 18.43
C ILE A 156 20.22 27.69 18.64
N ALA A 157 21.38 28.18 18.18
CA ALA A 157 22.64 27.46 18.32
C ALA A 157 23.02 27.24 19.80
N VAL A 158 22.83 28.25 20.66
CA VAL A 158 23.07 28.15 22.10
C VAL A 158 22.12 27.14 22.74
N ASN A 159 20.82 27.22 22.46
CA ASN A 159 19.82 26.28 22.99
C ASN A 159 20.13 24.83 22.57
N TRP A 160 20.54 24.63 21.32
CA TRP A 160 20.93 23.32 20.81
C TRP A 160 22.35 22.90 21.21
N ARG A 161 23.06 23.71 22.01
CA ARG A 161 24.44 23.49 22.49
C ARG A 161 25.46 23.33 21.35
N LEU A 162 25.27 24.02 20.23
CA LEU A 162 26.09 23.92 19.02
C LEU A 162 27.21 24.97 18.99
N ALA A 163 28.41 24.53 18.61
CA ALA A 163 29.49 25.42 18.22
C ALA A 163 29.40 25.66 16.71
N ILE A 164 28.90 26.82 16.29
CA ILE A 164 28.78 27.20 14.88
C ILE A 164 29.91 28.14 14.46
N THR A 165 30.48 27.90 13.29
CA THR A 165 31.54 28.75 12.71
C THR A 165 30.98 29.97 11.97
N SER A 166 29.71 29.93 11.57
CA SER A 166 29.04 31.03 10.85
C SER A 166 27.62 31.21 11.36
N LEU A 167 27.18 32.46 11.48
CA LEU A 167 25.80 32.83 11.83
C LEU A 167 24.89 32.66 10.60
N SER A 168 24.68 31.40 10.22
CA SER A 168 23.79 31.00 9.13
C SER A 168 23.13 29.66 9.48
N PHE A 169 21.93 29.40 8.94
CA PHE A 169 21.33 28.06 9.03
C PHE A 169 22.22 26.98 8.41
N ARG A 170 23.00 27.30 7.37
CA ARG A 170 24.04 26.41 6.84
C ARG A 170 25.09 26.08 7.91
N GLY A 171 25.49 27.05 8.71
CA GLY A 171 26.40 26.86 9.86
C GLY A 171 25.83 25.91 10.91
N ILE A 172 24.55 26.06 11.25
CA ILE A 172 23.82 25.12 12.11
C ILE A 172 23.81 23.71 11.50
N SER A 173 23.44 23.56 10.22
CA SER A 173 23.42 22.26 9.54
C SER A 173 24.80 21.60 9.51
N THR A 174 25.87 22.37 9.29
CA THR A 174 27.24 21.85 9.36
C THR A 174 27.59 21.36 10.76
N ALA A 175 27.27 22.12 11.81
CA ALA A 175 27.53 21.72 13.20
C ALA A 175 26.72 20.48 13.62
N LEU A 176 25.47 20.36 13.17
CA LEU A 176 24.64 19.17 13.39
C LEU A 176 25.19 17.92 12.68
N ARG A 177 25.67 18.05 11.44
CA ARG A 177 26.32 16.94 10.73
C ARG A 177 27.63 16.53 11.39
N GLN A 178 28.41 17.48 11.88
CA GLN A 178 29.60 17.20 12.67
C GLN A 178 29.24 16.45 13.96
N ARG A 179 28.19 16.90 14.66
CA ARG A 179 27.65 16.24 15.85
C ARG A 179 27.27 14.78 15.57
N LEU A 180 26.64 14.50 14.42
CA LEU A 180 26.33 13.13 14.03
C LEU A 180 27.60 12.28 13.92
N SER A 181 28.68 12.80 13.31
CA SER A 181 29.99 12.15 13.28
C SER A 181 30.58 11.96 14.68
N ASP A 182 30.44 12.96 15.54
CA ASP A 182 30.95 12.94 16.91
C ASP A 182 30.24 11.89 17.77
N ILE A 183 28.96 11.59 17.52
CA ILE A 183 28.24 10.49 18.18
C ILE A 183 28.91 9.16 17.84
N TYR A 184 29.31 8.91 16.59
CA TYR A 184 30.01 7.67 16.23
C TYR A 184 31.37 7.56 16.91
N SER A 185 32.19 8.60 16.81
CA SER A 185 33.50 8.62 17.46
C SER A 185 33.37 8.56 18.99
N GLY A 186 32.34 9.19 19.54
CA GLY A 186 31.98 9.17 20.96
C GLY A 186 31.55 7.80 21.44
N ALA A 187 30.68 7.10 20.71
CA ALA A 187 30.25 5.74 21.03
C ALA A 187 31.44 4.77 21.07
N ARG A 188 32.38 4.90 20.11
CA ARG A 188 33.62 4.12 20.10
C ARG A 188 34.54 4.46 21.28
N ARG A 189 34.66 5.73 21.66
CA ARG A 189 35.42 6.12 22.88
C ARG A 189 34.76 5.58 24.14
N PHE A 190 33.43 5.60 24.19
CA PHE A 190 32.65 5.07 25.30
C PHE A 190 32.79 3.54 25.44
N SER A 191 32.89 2.79 24.33
CA SER A 191 33.08 1.33 24.40
C SER A 191 34.38 0.91 25.10
N PHE A 192 35.40 1.78 25.12
CA PHE A 192 36.67 1.57 25.82
C PHE A 192 36.68 2.06 27.28
N GLN A 193 35.58 2.64 27.79
CA GLN A 193 35.49 3.04 29.19
C GLN A 193 35.33 1.82 30.10
N GLU A 194 35.98 1.84 31.26
CA GLU A 194 35.85 0.79 32.29
C GLU A 194 34.42 0.76 32.86
N THR A 195 33.82 1.94 33.07
CA THR A 195 32.44 2.08 33.55
C THR A 195 31.55 2.57 32.42
N LYS A 196 30.56 1.75 32.06
CA LYS A 196 29.61 2.05 30.99
C LYS A 196 28.27 2.39 31.63
N THR A 197 28.11 3.64 32.00
CA THR A 197 26.86 4.17 32.55
C THR A 197 26.39 5.39 31.74
N PRO A 198 25.09 5.75 31.82
CA PRO A 198 24.58 6.97 31.19
C PRO A 198 25.34 8.25 31.58
N GLU A 199 25.85 8.32 32.82
CA GLU A 199 26.65 9.45 33.30
C GLU A 199 28.01 9.50 32.60
N THR A 200 28.69 8.36 32.45
CA THR A 200 29.93 8.30 31.69
C THR A 200 29.70 8.62 30.22
N LEU A 201 28.58 8.16 29.64
CA LEU A 201 28.21 8.50 28.26
C LEU A 201 28.01 10.01 28.09
N SER A 202 27.29 10.65 29.00
CA SER A 202 27.06 12.10 29.00
C SER A 202 28.35 12.90 29.15
N ARG A 203 29.37 12.37 29.83
CA ARG A 203 30.70 13.00 29.88
C ARG A 203 31.45 12.91 28.56
N VAL A 204 31.33 11.79 27.85
CA VAL A 204 31.97 11.58 26.52
C VAL A 204 31.24 12.37 25.43
N ILE A 205 29.91 12.49 25.55
CA ILE A 205 29.02 13.16 24.61
C ILE A 205 28.10 14.14 25.41
N PRO A 206 28.54 15.40 25.65
CA PRO A 206 27.87 16.36 26.54
C PRO A 206 26.48 16.85 26.13
N TYR A 207 26.00 16.45 24.95
CA TYR A 207 24.70 16.85 24.39
C TYR A 207 23.78 15.65 24.17
N ILE A 208 24.14 14.46 24.68
CA ILE A 208 23.38 13.23 24.50
C ILE A 208 22.00 13.27 25.15
N ASP A 209 21.85 14.12 26.17
CA ASP A 209 20.64 14.34 26.99
C ASP A 209 19.68 15.38 26.39
N LEU A 210 19.98 15.94 25.21
CA LEU A 210 19.16 16.97 24.59
C LEU A 210 17.79 16.40 24.19
N ASP A 211 16.71 16.87 24.83
CA ASP A 211 15.34 16.56 24.43
C ASP A 211 15.03 17.23 23.09
N VAL A 212 14.98 16.43 22.02
CA VAL A 212 14.72 16.89 20.65
C VAL A 212 13.42 17.67 20.53
N PHE A 213 12.36 17.28 21.23
CA PHE A 213 11.07 17.94 21.04
C PHE A 213 11.02 19.29 21.73
N GLN A 214 11.66 19.42 22.89
CA GLN A 214 11.83 20.72 23.55
C GLN A 214 12.71 21.64 22.70
N ALA A 215 13.81 21.11 22.14
CA ALA A 215 14.70 21.84 21.24
C ALA A 215 13.97 22.33 19.97
N VAL A 216 13.10 21.48 19.40
CA VAL A 216 12.23 21.81 18.27
C VAL A 216 11.23 22.91 18.67
N GLU A 217 10.47 22.72 19.74
CA GLU A 217 9.46 23.67 20.18
C GLU A 217 10.05 25.06 20.47
N PHE A 218 11.20 25.09 21.13
CA PHE A 218 11.97 26.32 21.35
C PHE A 218 12.35 27.00 20.03
N ALA A 219 12.98 26.29 19.11
CA ALA A 219 13.41 26.86 17.84
C ALA A 219 12.24 27.36 16.99
N LEU A 220 11.11 26.66 17.01
CA LEU A 220 9.88 27.11 16.33
C LEU A 220 9.32 28.40 16.96
N ASN A 221 9.38 28.54 18.28
CA ASN A 221 8.93 29.76 18.96
C ASN A 221 9.82 30.96 18.61
N GLU A 222 11.14 30.79 18.70
CA GLU A 222 12.09 31.85 18.35
C GLU A 222 11.97 32.23 16.86
N PHE A 223 11.86 31.25 15.97
CA PHE A 223 11.71 31.50 14.54
C PHE A 223 10.43 32.28 14.25
N ASP A 224 9.28 31.80 14.72
CA ASP A 224 7.98 32.45 14.52
C ASP A 224 7.94 33.86 15.12
N GLN A 225 8.59 34.07 16.26
CA GLN A 225 8.72 35.40 16.86
C GLN A 225 9.53 36.35 15.97
N ALA A 226 10.66 35.88 15.43
CA ALA A 226 11.52 36.68 14.56
C ALA A 226 10.82 37.10 13.26
N ILE A 227 9.97 36.22 12.70
CA ILE A 227 9.23 36.49 11.45
C ILE A 227 7.85 37.14 11.69
N GLY A 228 7.45 37.34 12.95
CA GLY A 228 6.16 37.93 13.32
C GLY A 228 4.94 37.00 13.17
N ASP A 229 5.12 35.69 13.01
CA ASP A 229 4.08 34.68 12.73
C ASP A 229 3.59 34.00 14.02
N LYS A 230 2.81 34.73 14.85
CA LYS A 230 2.40 34.27 16.19
C LYS A 230 1.48 33.03 16.20
N HIS A 231 0.93 32.64 15.06
CA HIS A 231 0.00 31.51 14.93
C HIS A 231 0.53 30.43 13.97
N GLY A 232 1.83 30.45 13.67
CA GLY A 232 2.49 29.48 12.82
C GLY A 232 2.30 28.05 13.35
N ARG A 233 1.60 27.21 12.56
CA ARG A 233 1.51 25.76 12.81
C ARG A 233 2.58 25.03 12.02
N TRP A 234 3.13 23.98 12.60
CA TRP A 234 4.19 23.17 12.02
C TRP A 234 3.81 21.71 12.06
N ALA A 235 4.09 20.95 11.00
CA ALA A 235 3.84 19.52 10.96
C ALA A 235 5.14 18.74 10.80
N LEU A 236 5.47 17.88 11.77
CA LEU A 236 6.54 16.90 11.64
C LEU A 236 6.00 15.69 10.87
N LEU A 237 6.58 15.43 9.70
CA LEU A 237 6.15 14.39 8.75
C LEU A 237 7.14 13.23 8.80
N PHE A 238 6.86 12.22 9.61
CA PHE A 238 7.73 11.05 9.80
C PHE A 238 7.40 9.96 8.78
N ASP A 239 8.30 9.73 7.83
CA ASP A 239 8.17 8.69 6.81
C ASP A 239 8.94 7.40 7.19
N GLU A 240 8.51 6.25 6.67
CA GLU A 240 9.08 4.91 6.95
C GLU A 240 9.29 4.62 8.45
N PHE A 241 8.41 5.13 9.32
CA PHE A 241 8.66 5.12 10.77
C PHE A 241 8.69 3.70 11.37
N GLU A 242 8.24 2.68 10.64
CA GLU A 242 8.40 1.27 10.99
C GLU A 242 9.86 0.80 11.11
N VAL A 243 10.84 1.48 10.49
CA VAL A 243 12.26 1.10 10.58
C VAL A 243 12.97 1.68 11.81
N VAL A 244 12.32 2.60 12.52
CA VAL A 244 12.89 3.28 13.68
C VAL A 244 12.87 2.36 14.91
N PRO A 245 13.88 2.41 15.82
CA PRO A 245 13.84 1.64 17.06
C PRO A 245 12.58 1.87 17.92
N ALA A 246 12.11 0.81 18.58
CA ALA A 246 10.83 0.80 19.31
C ALA A 246 10.70 1.86 20.42
N HIS A 247 11.81 2.21 21.09
CA HIS A 247 11.82 3.24 22.13
C HIS A 247 11.55 4.64 21.55
N ILE A 248 12.19 4.99 20.42
CA ILE A 248 11.95 6.26 19.70
C ILE A 248 10.54 6.29 19.13
N GLN A 249 10.06 5.16 18.61
CA GLN A 249 8.68 5.05 18.15
C GLN A 249 7.69 5.36 19.28
N SER A 250 7.91 4.79 20.46
CA SER A 250 7.09 5.06 21.65
C SER A 250 7.11 6.54 22.04
N LEU A 251 8.28 7.19 21.92
CA LEU A 251 8.47 8.60 22.24
C LEU A 251 7.69 9.53 21.30
N VAL A 252 7.69 9.28 19.98
CA VAL A 252 6.87 10.03 19.01
C VAL A 252 5.38 9.71 19.15
N LEU A 253 5.01 8.43 19.26
CA LEU A 253 3.61 8.02 19.32
C LEU A 253 2.88 8.56 20.57
N LYS A 254 3.58 8.68 21.71
CA LYS A 254 3.04 9.35 22.91
C LYS A 254 2.66 10.82 22.64
N LYS A 255 3.35 11.50 21.73
CA LYS A 255 3.06 12.91 21.38
C LYS A 255 1.80 13.07 20.53
N LEU A 256 1.34 12.01 19.84
CA LEU A 256 0.08 12.05 19.08
C LEU A 256 -1.16 12.28 19.97
N ARG A 257 -1.06 11.96 21.27
CA ARG A 257 -2.11 12.23 22.27
C ARG A 257 -1.96 13.58 22.96
N ALA A 258 -0.78 14.19 22.89
CA ALA A 258 -0.52 15.44 23.56
C ALA A 258 -1.14 16.58 22.72
N SER A 259 -2.00 17.38 23.34
CA SER A 259 -2.56 18.57 22.70
C SER A 259 -1.49 19.66 22.62
N SER A 260 -0.62 19.60 21.61
CA SER A 260 0.19 20.76 21.21
C SER A 260 -0.58 21.53 20.15
N ALA A 261 -0.98 22.77 20.46
CA ALA A 261 -1.63 23.63 19.46
C ALA A 261 -0.70 24.00 18.29
N LYS A 262 0.63 23.87 18.48
CA LYS A 262 1.65 24.36 17.55
C LYS A 262 2.24 23.27 16.65
N ILE A 263 2.45 22.06 17.19
CA ILE A 263 3.11 20.96 16.48
C ILE A 263 2.11 19.86 16.15
N ILE A 264 1.95 19.60 14.87
CA ILE A 264 1.18 18.49 14.31
C ILE A 264 2.16 17.34 14.02
N TYR A 265 1.71 16.12 14.28
CA TYR A 265 2.49 14.90 14.02
C TYR A 265 1.77 14.10 12.95
N LYS A 266 2.45 13.81 11.84
CA LYS A 266 1.95 12.94 10.77
C LYS A 266 2.94 11.80 10.58
N VAL A 267 2.53 10.58 10.92
CA VAL A 267 3.42 9.42 11.00
C VAL A 267 2.96 8.34 10.02
N ALA A 268 3.85 7.91 9.12
CA ALA A 268 3.62 6.80 8.22
C ALA A 268 4.08 5.48 8.84
N LEU A 269 3.20 4.47 8.81
CA LEU A 269 3.45 3.14 9.39
C LEU A 269 3.02 2.02 8.44
N ALA A 270 3.64 0.85 8.64
CA ALA A 270 3.16 -0.41 8.09
C ALA A 270 1.87 -0.89 8.80
N PRO A 271 1.00 -1.69 8.13
CA PRO A 271 -0.23 -2.22 8.72
C PRO A 271 -0.02 -3.04 10.00
N CYS A 272 1.05 -3.83 10.06
CA CYS A 272 1.38 -4.74 11.14
C CYS A 272 2.75 -4.41 11.74
N GLY A 273 2.84 -4.54 13.07
CA GLY A 273 4.10 -4.52 13.82
C GLY A 273 3.89 -4.07 15.26
N PRO A 274 4.88 -4.27 16.16
CA PRO A 274 4.80 -3.80 17.54
C PRO A 274 4.48 -2.32 17.65
N GLN A 275 5.00 -1.50 16.74
CA GLN A 275 4.77 -0.06 16.63
C GLN A 275 3.32 0.31 16.31
N THR A 276 2.71 -0.42 15.39
CA THR A 276 1.30 -0.21 15.05
C THR A 276 0.44 -0.69 16.21
N ASN A 277 0.78 -1.81 16.83
CA ASN A 277 0.07 -2.29 18.02
C ASN A 277 0.18 -1.31 19.18
N LEU A 278 1.35 -0.71 19.38
CA LEU A 278 1.59 0.30 20.41
C LEU A 278 0.76 1.56 20.11
N ALA A 279 0.80 2.06 18.88
CA ALA A 279 0.00 3.20 18.46
C ALA A 279 -1.48 2.94 18.72
N MET A 280 -1.96 1.77 18.31
CA MET A 280 -3.35 1.35 18.41
C MET A 280 -3.79 1.08 19.86
N THR A 281 -2.96 0.42 20.69
CA THR A 281 -3.23 0.24 22.13
C THR A 281 -3.23 1.58 22.87
N ALA A 282 -2.29 2.46 22.50
CA ALA A 282 -2.30 3.86 22.85
C ALA A 282 -3.38 4.65 22.08
N MET A 283 -4.42 4.03 21.55
CA MET A 283 -5.63 4.69 21.05
C MET A 283 -6.90 4.07 21.66
N SER A 284 -6.85 2.83 22.18
CA SER A 284 -8.00 2.03 22.67
C SER A 284 -8.73 2.53 23.92
N GLN A 285 -8.31 3.65 24.50
CA GLN A 285 -8.94 4.21 25.69
C GLN A 285 -9.82 5.38 25.24
N PRO A 286 -11.16 5.32 25.40
CA PRO A 286 -12.06 6.32 24.85
C PRO A 286 -11.89 7.67 25.56
N SER A 287 -11.34 8.66 24.85
CA SER A 287 -11.44 10.08 25.17
C SER A 287 -12.25 10.77 24.07
N PRO A 288 -13.34 11.47 24.39
CA PRO A 288 -14.16 12.20 23.40
C PRO A 288 -13.47 13.40 22.71
N LYS A 289 -12.16 13.57 22.88
CA LYS A 289 -11.37 14.76 22.45
C LYS A 289 -10.14 14.43 21.60
N ASP A 290 -10.02 13.24 21.03
CA ASP A 290 -8.81 12.86 20.29
C ASP A 290 -8.81 13.45 18.87
N ASP A 291 -8.07 14.55 18.67
CA ASP A 291 -7.79 15.23 17.39
C ASP A 291 -6.80 14.43 16.50
N LEU A 292 -7.00 13.11 16.38
CA LEU A 292 -6.13 12.19 15.65
C LEU A 292 -6.88 11.50 14.49
N ALA A 293 -6.44 11.77 13.26
CA ALA A 293 -6.97 11.14 12.06
C ALA A 293 -6.24 9.83 11.74
N ARG A 294 -6.98 8.74 11.48
CA ARG A 294 -6.42 7.49 10.96
C ARG A 294 -6.72 7.37 9.47
N ILE A 295 -5.67 7.31 8.65
CA ILE A 295 -5.77 7.31 7.20
C ILE A 295 -5.20 6.00 6.65
N GLU A 296 -6.08 5.15 6.16
CA GLU A 296 -5.73 3.85 5.58
C GLU A 296 -5.58 3.96 4.07
N LEU A 297 -4.45 3.48 3.53
CA LEU A 297 -4.09 3.54 2.11
C LEU A 297 -4.47 2.29 1.31
N TRP A 298 -5.49 1.57 1.74
CA TRP A 298 -6.22 0.63 0.90
C TRP A 298 -7.57 1.24 0.55
N TYR A 299 -8.00 1.02 -0.69
CA TYR A 299 -9.29 1.50 -1.16
C TYR A 299 -10.37 0.50 -0.75
N GLN A 300 -11.21 0.90 0.20
CA GLN A 300 -12.38 0.11 0.61
C GLN A 300 -13.43 0.06 -0.52
N ASN A 301 -13.56 1.14 -1.27
CA ASN A 301 -14.43 1.24 -2.43
C ASN A 301 -13.62 1.12 -3.73
N LYS A 302 -13.95 0.11 -4.54
CA LYS A 302 -13.33 -0.10 -5.86
C LYS A 302 -13.48 1.09 -6.79
N ASN A 303 -14.58 1.84 -6.68
CA ASN A 303 -14.81 3.02 -7.53
C ASN A 303 -13.82 4.14 -7.21
N ASP A 304 -13.49 4.34 -5.94
CA ASP A 304 -12.51 5.36 -5.51
C ASP A 304 -11.11 5.01 -6.04
N ALA A 305 -10.74 3.72 -5.98
CA ALA A 305 -9.49 3.23 -6.56
C ALA A 305 -9.45 3.48 -8.07
N LEU A 306 -10.55 3.16 -8.78
CA LEU A 306 -10.64 3.31 -10.22
C LEU A 306 -10.57 4.77 -10.66
N GLY A 307 -11.23 5.68 -9.93
CA GLY A 307 -11.13 7.13 -10.14
C GLY A 307 -9.69 7.62 -10.00
N PHE A 308 -9.03 7.28 -8.88
CA PHE A 308 -7.63 7.62 -8.67
C PHE A 308 -6.70 7.05 -9.76
N CYS A 309 -6.88 5.78 -10.13
CA CYS A 309 -6.11 5.15 -11.21
C CYS A 309 -6.25 5.90 -12.53
N LYS A 310 -7.47 6.36 -12.85
CA LYS A 310 -7.76 7.11 -14.08
C LYS A 310 -7.06 8.45 -14.07
N ASP A 311 -7.16 9.20 -12.98
CA ASP A 311 -6.50 10.51 -12.86
C ASP A 311 -4.98 10.37 -12.91
N LEU A 312 -4.42 9.32 -12.28
CA LEU A 312 -3.00 9.00 -12.35
C LEU A 312 -2.55 8.65 -13.77
N PHE A 313 -3.34 7.88 -14.51
CA PHE A 313 -3.07 7.58 -15.91
C PHE A 313 -3.04 8.85 -16.75
N LEU A 314 -4.10 9.67 -16.66
CA LEU A 314 -4.22 10.92 -17.43
C LEU A 314 -3.06 11.87 -17.16
N SER A 315 -2.64 12.00 -15.89
CA SER A 315 -1.46 12.79 -15.50
C SER A 315 -0.18 12.31 -16.18
N LYS A 316 0.04 10.99 -16.27
CA LYS A 316 1.25 10.42 -16.89
C LYS A 316 1.27 10.57 -18.41
N ILE A 317 0.13 10.41 -19.07
CA ILE A 317 0.05 10.51 -20.54
C ILE A 317 -0.06 11.95 -21.05
N ALA A 318 -0.31 12.94 -20.18
CA ALA A 318 -0.46 14.35 -20.57
C ALA A 318 0.76 14.90 -21.33
N ALA A 319 1.96 14.43 -20.98
CA ALA A 319 3.21 14.81 -21.64
C ALA A 319 3.47 14.05 -22.96
N ASN A 320 2.68 13.01 -23.27
CA ASN A 320 2.85 12.17 -24.46
C ASN A 320 1.91 12.66 -25.59
N PRO A 321 2.43 13.30 -26.66
CA PRO A 321 1.59 13.87 -27.72
C PRO A 321 0.71 12.84 -28.43
N ARG A 322 1.11 11.56 -28.45
CA ARG A 322 0.36 10.48 -29.13
C ARG A 322 -0.84 10.00 -28.33
N LEU A 323 -0.81 10.14 -27.01
CA LEU A 323 -1.86 9.69 -26.10
C LEU A 323 -2.68 10.85 -25.54
N LYS A 324 -2.28 12.09 -25.84
CA LYS A 324 -2.96 13.30 -25.39
C LYS A 324 -4.45 13.24 -25.76
N ASN A 325 -5.30 13.48 -24.77
CA ASN A 325 -6.77 13.43 -24.85
C ASN A 325 -7.40 12.03 -25.04
N MET A 326 -6.62 10.94 -24.99
CA MET A 326 -7.19 9.60 -25.00
C MET A 326 -7.63 9.18 -23.60
N THR A 327 -8.76 8.46 -23.53
CA THR A 327 -9.16 7.79 -22.29
C THR A 327 -8.36 6.50 -22.09
N PRO A 328 -8.23 5.98 -20.86
CA PRO A 328 -7.63 4.67 -20.64
C PRO A 328 -8.29 3.56 -21.46
N GLU A 329 -9.61 3.62 -21.65
CA GLU A 329 -10.37 2.67 -22.44
C GLU A 329 -10.05 2.78 -23.94
N ASP A 330 -9.72 3.96 -24.46
CA ASP A 330 -9.26 4.11 -25.85
C ASP A 330 -7.89 3.47 -26.07
N VAL A 331 -7.02 3.49 -25.05
CA VAL A 331 -5.65 2.96 -25.13
C VAL A 331 -5.61 1.46 -24.88
N PHE A 332 -6.33 0.97 -23.86
CA PHE A 332 -6.26 -0.42 -23.42
C PHE A 332 -7.49 -1.26 -23.80
N GLY A 333 -8.57 -0.64 -24.24
CA GLY A 333 -9.87 -1.30 -24.41
C GLY A 333 -10.52 -1.67 -23.06
N ARG A 334 -11.72 -2.23 -23.15
CA ARG A 334 -12.48 -2.72 -22.00
C ARG A 334 -12.15 -4.15 -21.63
N SER A 335 -12.30 -4.47 -20.35
CA SER A 335 -12.01 -5.80 -19.84
C SER A 335 -13.00 -6.88 -20.29
N PRO A 336 -12.50 -8.08 -20.62
CA PRO A 336 -13.32 -9.17 -21.15
C PRO A 336 -14.19 -9.85 -20.09
N PHE A 337 -13.87 -9.77 -18.79
CA PHE A 337 -14.58 -10.51 -17.74
C PHE A 337 -14.93 -9.71 -16.48
N LEU A 338 -14.65 -8.41 -16.43
CA LEU A 338 -15.10 -7.56 -15.33
C LEU A 338 -16.49 -7.01 -15.68
N GLU A 339 -17.40 -7.03 -14.70
CA GLU A 339 -18.66 -6.31 -14.79
C GLU A 339 -18.35 -4.82 -14.87
N ASP A 340 -18.69 -4.18 -15.99
CA ASP A 340 -19.30 -2.86 -15.86
C ASP A 340 -20.54 -3.12 -15.02
N LYS A 341 -20.65 -2.52 -13.83
CA LYS A 341 -22.01 -2.20 -13.35
C LYS A 341 -22.64 -1.52 -14.56
N PRO A 342 -23.72 -2.07 -15.15
CA PRO A 342 -24.45 -1.28 -16.09
C PRO A 342 -24.81 -0.06 -15.26
N ALA A 343 -24.26 1.11 -15.61
CA ALA A 343 -24.89 2.33 -15.19
C ALA A 343 -26.38 2.10 -15.43
N GLU A 344 -27.23 2.53 -14.52
CA GLU A 344 -28.69 2.40 -14.65
C GLU A 344 -29.24 3.03 -15.95
N VAL A 345 -28.35 3.51 -16.84
CA VAL A 345 -28.48 3.62 -18.28
C VAL A 345 -28.86 2.29 -18.95
N ASP A 346 -30.15 1.98 -18.91
CA ASP A 346 -30.90 1.29 -19.95
C ASP A 346 -30.25 0.04 -20.56
N LEU A 347 -30.14 -1.02 -19.75
CA LEU A 347 -30.24 -2.40 -20.27
C LEU A 347 -31.67 -2.73 -20.77
N PHE A 348 -32.62 -1.80 -20.60
CA PHE A 348 -34.02 -1.92 -21.00
C PHE A 348 -34.25 -1.73 -22.50
N ASP A 349 -33.22 -1.31 -23.24
CA ASP A 349 -33.30 -1.19 -24.69
C ASP A 349 -33.05 -2.56 -25.34
N ARG A 350 -34.04 -3.07 -26.10
CA ARG A 350 -34.05 -4.45 -26.65
C ARG A 350 -32.80 -4.79 -27.49
N GLY A 351 -32.09 -3.78 -27.99
CA GLY A 351 -30.83 -3.93 -28.73
C GLY A 351 -29.59 -4.28 -27.90
N LYS A 352 -29.48 -3.81 -26.64
CA LYS A 352 -28.28 -4.03 -25.80
C LYS A 352 -28.28 -5.38 -25.08
N SER A 353 -29.46 -5.90 -24.73
CA SER A 353 -29.63 -7.27 -24.19
C SER A 353 -29.10 -8.34 -25.15
N SER A 354 -29.27 -8.13 -26.48
CA SER A 354 -28.76 -9.00 -27.55
C SER A 354 -27.22 -9.10 -27.57
N VAL A 355 -26.51 -7.98 -27.35
CA VAL A 355 -25.02 -7.96 -27.36
C VAL A 355 -24.45 -8.59 -26.08
N TRP A 356 -25.09 -8.34 -24.93
CA TRP A 356 -24.72 -9.01 -23.67
C TRP A 356 -24.93 -10.52 -23.78
N ALA A 357 -26.12 -10.93 -24.22
CA ALA A 357 -26.46 -12.34 -24.36
C ALA A 357 -25.52 -13.03 -25.34
N SER A 358 -25.23 -12.45 -26.51
CA SER A 358 -24.32 -13.06 -27.49
C SER A 358 -22.88 -13.22 -26.99
N ARG A 359 -22.37 -12.28 -26.16
CA ARG A 359 -21.02 -12.36 -25.57
C ARG A 359 -20.87 -13.55 -24.63
N TRP A 360 -21.77 -13.69 -23.66
CA TRP A 360 -21.67 -14.73 -22.62
C TRP A 360 -22.24 -16.08 -23.08
N LEU A 361 -23.23 -16.07 -23.98
CA LEU A 361 -23.83 -17.29 -24.54
C LEU A 361 -22.79 -18.24 -25.13
N ARG A 362 -21.77 -17.71 -25.81
CA ARG A 362 -20.68 -18.54 -26.33
C ARG A 362 -19.90 -19.22 -25.21
N ASP A 363 -19.54 -18.48 -24.16
CA ASP A 363 -18.80 -19.02 -23.02
C ASP A 363 -19.61 -20.05 -22.21
N PHE A 364 -20.92 -19.84 -22.05
CA PHE A 364 -21.82 -20.82 -21.44
C PHE A 364 -21.89 -22.12 -22.25
N ARG A 365 -22.08 -22.01 -23.57
CA ARG A 365 -22.14 -23.18 -24.47
C ARG A 365 -20.82 -23.94 -24.50
N GLU A 366 -19.69 -23.23 -24.58
CA GLU A 366 -18.37 -23.84 -24.57
C GLU A 366 -18.06 -24.50 -23.23
N LEU A 367 -18.40 -23.88 -22.10
CA LEU A 367 -18.17 -24.49 -20.79
C LEU A 367 -19.06 -25.72 -20.59
N ALA A 368 -20.34 -25.67 -20.96
CA ALA A 368 -21.25 -26.81 -20.85
C ALA A 368 -20.75 -28.05 -21.61
N LYS A 369 -20.06 -27.86 -22.74
CA LYS A 369 -19.43 -28.97 -23.49
C LYS A 369 -18.23 -29.60 -22.76
N LYS A 370 -17.52 -28.82 -21.93
CA LYS A 370 -16.24 -29.21 -21.30
C LYS A 370 -16.39 -29.57 -19.82
N ASP A 371 -17.50 -29.21 -19.17
CA ASP A 371 -17.68 -29.28 -17.72
C ASP A 371 -19.01 -29.94 -17.31
N LYS A 372 -18.93 -31.22 -16.93
CA LYS A 372 -20.08 -32.00 -16.43
C LYS A 372 -20.71 -31.40 -15.17
N SER A 373 -19.91 -30.83 -14.26
CA SER A 373 -20.43 -30.24 -13.02
C SER A 373 -21.20 -28.95 -13.28
N PHE A 374 -20.83 -28.20 -14.33
CA PHE A 374 -21.58 -27.02 -14.75
C PHE A 374 -22.91 -27.39 -15.41
N VAL A 375 -22.95 -28.48 -16.19
CA VAL A 375 -24.19 -29.06 -16.73
C VAL A 375 -25.16 -29.43 -15.60
N GLN A 376 -24.68 -30.16 -14.59
CA GLN A 376 -25.48 -30.53 -13.41
C GLN A 376 -26.01 -29.30 -12.66
N TYR A 377 -25.19 -28.25 -12.55
CA TYR A 377 -25.63 -26.98 -11.96
C TYR A 377 -26.76 -26.32 -12.77
N LEU A 378 -26.64 -26.27 -14.10
CA LEU A 378 -27.67 -25.68 -14.97
C LEU A 378 -28.99 -26.46 -14.88
N GLU A 379 -28.93 -27.79 -14.93
CA GLU A 379 -30.09 -28.67 -14.78
C GLU A 379 -30.75 -28.48 -13.40
N GLY A 380 -29.95 -28.37 -12.34
CA GLY A 380 -30.44 -28.09 -10.98
C GLY A 380 -31.12 -26.73 -10.82
N LYS A 381 -30.85 -25.77 -11.72
CA LYS A 381 -31.54 -24.46 -11.80
C LYS A 381 -32.65 -24.43 -12.85
N GLY A 382 -33.00 -25.58 -13.44
CA GLY A 382 -34.02 -25.71 -14.48
C GLY A 382 -33.65 -25.09 -15.82
N ILE A 383 -32.35 -24.92 -16.11
CA ILE A 383 -31.84 -24.41 -17.39
C ILE A 383 -31.39 -25.60 -18.24
N ASP A 384 -31.99 -25.78 -19.42
CA ASP A 384 -31.65 -26.87 -20.34
C ASP A 384 -30.29 -26.61 -21.02
N PRO A 385 -29.24 -27.40 -20.71
CA PRO A 385 -27.90 -27.21 -21.29
C PRO A 385 -27.87 -27.42 -22.81
N THR A 386 -28.85 -28.14 -23.38
CA THR A 386 -28.94 -28.44 -24.81
C THR A 386 -29.60 -27.33 -25.62
N LYS A 387 -30.36 -26.44 -24.96
CA LYS A 387 -31.13 -25.36 -25.60
C LYS A 387 -30.64 -23.95 -25.30
N LEU A 388 -29.46 -23.82 -24.66
CA LEU A 388 -28.86 -22.52 -24.31
C LEU A 388 -28.95 -21.51 -25.47
N ASN A 389 -29.79 -20.50 -25.30
CA ASN A 389 -30.05 -19.44 -26.26
C ASN A 389 -30.26 -18.10 -25.51
N ALA A 390 -30.44 -17.00 -26.25
CA ALA A 390 -30.58 -15.67 -25.66
C ALA A 390 -31.83 -15.50 -24.76
N LYS A 391 -32.86 -16.32 -24.95
CA LYS A 391 -34.09 -16.31 -24.14
C LYS A 391 -33.93 -17.07 -22.83
N GLU A 392 -33.23 -18.20 -22.86
CA GLU A 392 -32.94 -19.00 -21.65
C GLU A 392 -31.87 -18.35 -20.76
N LEU A 393 -30.91 -17.66 -21.36
CA LEU A 393 -29.86 -16.91 -20.66
C LEU A 393 -30.17 -15.41 -20.56
N ASP A 394 -31.44 -15.04 -20.36
CA ASP A 394 -31.83 -13.64 -20.19
C ASP A 394 -31.30 -13.09 -18.85
N PRO A 395 -30.39 -12.10 -18.84
CA PRO A 395 -29.88 -11.49 -17.61
C PRO A 395 -30.89 -10.57 -16.93
N SER A 396 -32.04 -10.27 -17.56
CA SER A 396 -32.95 -9.25 -17.06
C SER A 396 -33.45 -9.58 -15.65
N PRO A 397 -33.66 -8.58 -14.77
CA PRO A 397 -34.23 -8.82 -13.44
C PRO A 397 -35.62 -9.48 -13.47
N ARG A 398 -36.31 -9.41 -14.63
CA ARG A 398 -37.63 -9.99 -14.86
C ARG A 398 -37.57 -11.46 -15.27
N ALA A 399 -36.42 -11.96 -15.70
CA ALA A 399 -36.24 -13.36 -16.04
C ALA A 399 -36.09 -14.21 -14.77
N HIS A 400 -36.68 -15.42 -14.78
CA HIS A 400 -36.68 -16.33 -13.64
C HIS A 400 -35.28 -16.59 -13.05
N ASN A 401 -34.28 -16.73 -13.92
CA ASN A 401 -32.88 -16.99 -13.54
C ASN A 401 -31.94 -15.79 -13.78
N GLY A 402 -32.45 -14.60 -14.11
CA GLY A 402 -31.63 -13.49 -14.60
C GLY A 402 -30.60 -12.95 -13.61
N ASN A 403 -30.95 -12.90 -12.31
CA ASN A 403 -29.99 -12.55 -11.26
C ASN A 403 -28.85 -13.58 -11.15
N ALA A 404 -29.18 -14.88 -11.20
CA ALA A 404 -28.20 -15.96 -11.11
C ALA A 404 -27.27 -15.95 -12.33
N ILE A 405 -27.84 -15.78 -13.53
CA ILE A 405 -27.10 -15.71 -14.80
C ILE A 405 -26.12 -14.54 -14.80
N ARG A 406 -26.54 -13.34 -14.38
CA ARG A 406 -25.63 -12.18 -14.24
C ARG A 406 -24.48 -12.49 -13.29
N LYS A 407 -24.80 -13.02 -12.10
CA LYS A 407 -23.80 -13.31 -11.07
C LYS A 407 -22.74 -14.32 -11.52
N ILE A 408 -23.14 -15.36 -12.26
CA ILE A 408 -22.21 -16.43 -12.67
C ILE A 408 -21.51 -16.17 -14.01
N ALA A 409 -22.01 -15.28 -14.87
CA ALA A 409 -21.48 -15.11 -16.22
C ALA A 409 -19.97 -14.79 -16.27
N PRO A 410 -19.45 -13.84 -15.46
CA PRO A 410 -18.00 -13.61 -15.34
C PRO A 410 -17.22 -14.88 -14.95
N LEU A 411 -17.75 -15.65 -13.99
CA LEU A 411 -17.11 -16.88 -13.51
C LEU A 411 -17.11 -17.97 -14.59
N VAL A 412 -18.21 -18.11 -15.33
CA VAL A 412 -18.33 -19.06 -16.44
C VAL A 412 -17.30 -18.78 -17.52
N ALA A 413 -17.16 -17.52 -17.95
CA ALA A 413 -16.16 -17.18 -18.96
C ALA A 413 -14.73 -17.35 -18.45
N PHE A 414 -14.47 -16.97 -17.19
CA PHE A 414 -13.18 -17.18 -16.55
C PHE A 414 -12.80 -18.66 -16.51
N ARG A 415 -13.72 -19.53 -16.09
CA ARG A 415 -13.52 -20.98 -16.02
C ARG A 415 -13.37 -21.60 -17.42
N ASN A 416 -14.18 -21.17 -18.40
CA ASN A 416 -14.05 -21.61 -19.79
C ASN A 416 -12.67 -21.27 -20.38
N ALA A 417 -12.15 -20.07 -20.10
CA ALA A 417 -10.84 -19.62 -20.58
C ALA A 417 -9.69 -20.48 -20.04
N ASN A 418 -9.86 -21.02 -18.82
CA ASN A 418 -8.82 -21.77 -18.11
C ASN A 418 -9.00 -23.29 -18.13
N ARG A 419 -10.08 -23.83 -18.70
CA ARG A 419 -10.26 -25.28 -18.92
C ARG A 419 -9.93 -25.69 -20.37
N SER A 420 -9.37 -26.87 -20.51
CA SER A 420 -9.13 -27.55 -21.80
C SER A 420 -10.43 -28.17 -22.33
N GLU A 421 -10.40 -28.68 -23.56
CA GLU A 421 -11.54 -29.41 -24.14
C GLU A 421 -11.85 -30.72 -23.38
N SER A 422 -10.84 -31.35 -22.78
CA SER A 422 -11.01 -32.54 -21.93
C SER A 422 -11.51 -32.22 -20.52
N GLY A 423 -11.81 -30.95 -20.23
CA GLY A 423 -12.25 -30.51 -18.91
C GLY A 423 -11.12 -30.44 -17.88
N THR A 424 -9.86 -30.61 -18.25
CA THR A 424 -8.73 -30.41 -17.34
C THR A 424 -8.28 -28.95 -17.34
N ARG A 425 -7.29 -28.59 -16.50
CA ARG A 425 -6.64 -27.29 -16.57
C ARG A 425 -6.00 -27.09 -17.96
N ARG A 426 -6.21 -25.93 -18.56
CA ARG A 426 -5.55 -25.55 -19.81
C ARG A 426 -4.07 -25.27 -19.55
N GLY A 427 -3.18 -25.95 -20.28
CA GLY A 427 -1.73 -25.73 -20.18
C GLY A 427 -1.20 -24.54 -20.99
N GLY A 428 -1.93 -24.11 -22.03
CA GLY A 428 -1.53 -23.01 -22.92
C GLY A 428 -2.15 -21.66 -22.57
N LYS A 429 -1.59 -20.56 -23.11
CA LYS A 429 -2.12 -19.19 -22.92
C LYS A 429 -3.57 -19.10 -23.41
N PRO A 430 -4.51 -18.58 -22.59
CA PRO A 430 -5.90 -18.42 -23.01
C PRO A 430 -6.01 -17.44 -24.19
N TRP A 431 -6.88 -17.74 -25.16
CA TRP A 431 -7.20 -16.85 -26.29
C TRP A 431 -7.77 -15.50 -25.84
N ARG A 432 -8.53 -15.49 -24.74
CA ARG A 432 -9.02 -14.29 -24.05
C ARG A 432 -8.40 -14.23 -22.67
N HIS A 433 -7.38 -13.40 -22.52
CA HIS A 433 -6.66 -13.30 -21.27
C HIS A 433 -7.50 -12.53 -20.24
N PRO A 434 -7.74 -13.08 -19.04
CA PRO A 434 -8.63 -12.44 -18.06
C PRO A 434 -8.21 -11.08 -17.53
N TYR A 435 -6.94 -10.75 -17.75
CA TYR A 435 -6.27 -9.63 -17.12
C TYR A 435 -5.89 -8.56 -18.15
N THR A 436 -6.78 -8.28 -19.11
CA THR A 436 -6.59 -7.25 -20.15
C THR A 436 -7.71 -6.23 -20.12
N GLY A 437 -7.48 -5.05 -20.68
CA GLY A 437 -8.39 -3.91 -20.60
C GLY A 437 -8.16 -3.07 -19.35
N TRP A 438 -8.63 -1.83 -19.42
CA TRP A 438 -8.36 -0.82 -18.39
C TRP A 438 -8.85 -1.23 -17.01
N GLU A 439 -10.07 -1.76 -16.90
CA GLU A 439 -10.68 -2.11 -15.62
C GLU A 439 -9.86 -3.20 -14.92
N SER A 440 -9.26 -4.13 -15.68
CA SER A 440 -8.37 -5.17 -15.15
C SER A 440 -7.03 -4.59 -14.70
N LEU A 441 -6.44 -3.66 -15.47
CA LEU A 441 -5.19 -3.00 -15.10
C LEU A 441 -5.38 -2.17 -13.81
N ALA A 442 -6.46 -1.38 -13.74
CA ALA A 442 -6.82 -0.61 -12.56
C ALA A 442 -7.10 -1.54 -11.37
N ALA A 443 -7.91 -2.59 -11.54
CA ALA A 443 -8.19 -3.57 -10.49
C ALA A 443 -6.93 -4.27 -9.99
N ILE A 444 -6.02 -4.70 -10.87
CA ILE A 444 -4.75 -5.33 -10.49
C ILE A 444 -3.85 -4.39 -9.71
N SER A 445 -3.86 -3.11 -10.06
CA SER A 445 -3.11 -2.10 -9.31
C SER A 445 -3.69 -1.81 -7.94
N GLU A 446 -4.99 -2.03 -7.71
CA GLU A 446 -5.68 -1.76 -6.44
C GLU A 446 -5.48 -0.33 -5.92
N GLY A 447 -5.32 0.63 -6.82
CA GLY A 447 -4.99 2.01 -6.48
C GLY A 447 -3.57 2.22 -5.96
N ASN A 448 -2.71 1.21 -6.01
CA ASN A 448 -1.28 1.33 -5.73
C ASN A 448 -0.59 2.07 -6.89
N PRO A 449 -0.11 3.30 -6.67
CA PRO A 449 0.46 4.11 -7.74
C PRO A 449 1.73 3.48 -8.34
N ARG A 450 2.54 2.79 -7.52
CA ARG A 450 3.78 2.16 -7.99
C ARG A 450 3.48 1.02 -8.98
N TRP A 451 2.48 0.19 -8.68
CA TRP A 451 2.08 -0.90 -9.56
C TRP A 451 1.52 -0.38 -10.88
N LEU A 452 0.63 0.61 -10.82
CA LEU A 452 0.01 1.18 -12.02
C LEU A 452 1.04 1.87 -12.91
N ILE A 453 1.88 2.76 -12.35
CA ILE A 453 2.93 3.46 -13.10
C ILE A 453 3.90 2.46 -13.73
N GLY A 454 4.33 1.44 -12.98
CA GLY A 454 5.22 0.40 -13.49
C GLY A 454 4.65 -0.33 -14.70
N MET A 455 3.37 -0.74 -14.64
CA MET A 455 2.68 -1.37 -15.76
C MET A 455 2.51 -0.43 -16.95
N ILE A 456 2.12 0.83 -16.74
CA ILE A 456 1.97 1.82 -17.80
C ILE A 456 3.31 2.06 -18.51
N ALA A 457 4.39 2.28 -17.75
CA ALA A 457 5.72 2.52 -18.31
C ALA A 457 6.23 1.32 -19.13
N GLY A 458 5.97 0.09 -18.66
CA GLY A 458 6.26 -1.14 -19.41
C GLY A 458 5.51 -1.19 -20.76
N LEU A 459 4.23 -0.84 -20.76
CA LEU A 459 3.39 -0.81 -21.97
C LEU A 459 3.82 0.32 -22.93
N GLU A 460 4.16 1.51 -22.42
CA GLU A 460 4.67 2.63 -23.22
C GLU A 460 6.00 2.28 -23.90
N SER A 461 6.90 1.60 -23.20
CA SER A 461 8.17 1.14 -23.79
C SER A 461 7.93 0.20 -24.98
N SER A 462 6.89 -0.64 -24.90
CA SER A 462 6.50 -1.56 -25.96
C SER A 462 5.83 -0.85 -27.15
N MET A 463 5.17 0.29 -26.90
CA MET A 463 4.55 1.12 -27.96
C MET A 463 5.59 1.89 -28.79
N LYS A 464 6.73 2.29 -28.21
CA LYS A 464 7.78 3.04 -28.95
C LYS A 464 8.32 2.29 -30.16
N ASN A 465 8.22 0.95 -30.17
CA ASN A 465 8.70 0.09 -31.25
C ASN A 465 7.63 -0.20 -32.34
N SER A 466 6.40 0.28 -32.17
CA SER A 466 5.30 0.08 -33.13
C SER A 466 4.95 1.39 -33.86
N HIS A 467 4.94 1.36 -35.20
CA HIS A 467 4.51 2.50 -36.03
C HIS A 467 2.97 2.62 -36.17
N SER A 468 2.20 1.66 -35.65
CA SER A 468 0.73 1.61 -35.80
C SER A 468 0.00 1.82 -34.48
N THR A 469 -1.05 2.67 -34.54
CA THR A 469 -2.16 2.95 -33.60
C THR A 469 -1.84 3.02 -32.10
N PRO A 470 -2.38 4.02 -31.36
CA PRO A 470 -2.15 4.17 -29.91
C PRO A 470 -2.83 3.10 -29.03
N VAL A 471 -3.49 2.10 -29.65
CA VAL A 471 -4.16 1.01 -28.96
C VAL A 471 -3.17 -0.11 -28.63
N VAL A 472 -3.04 -0.44 -27.35
CA VAL A 472 -2.18 -1.52 -26.90
C VAL A 472 -2.88 -2.86 -27.09
N ARG A 473 -2.28 -3.76 -27.86
CA ARG A 473 -2.85 -5.09 -28.12
C ARG A 473 -3.04 -5.88 -26.81
N PRO A 474 -4.16 -6.61 -26.63
CA PRO A 474 -4.41 -7.40 -25.42
C PRO A 474 -3.29 -8.40 -25.07
N THR A 475 -2.59 -8.94 -26.06
CA THR A 475 -1.45 -9.85 -25.86
C THR A 475 -0.27 -9.17 -25.16
N LEU A 476 -0.01 -7.89 -25.47
CA LEU A 476 1.04 -7.11 -24.82
C LEU A 476 0.63 -6.72 -23.39
N GLN A 477 -0.62 -6.31 -23.20
CA GLN A 477 -1.17 -6.03 -21.86
C GLN A 477 -1.05 -7.25 -20.95
N ALA A 478 -1.48 -8.42 -21.44
CA ALA A 478 -1.37 -9.69 -20.72
C ALA A 478 0.07 -10.02 -20.33
N ALA A 479 1.02 -9.82 -21.25
CA ALA A 479 2.43 -10.06 -21.00
C ALA A 479 3.00 -9.15 -19.90
N GLU A 480 2.68 -7.85 -19.94
CA GLU A 480 3.17 -6.91 -18.92
C GLU A 480 2.54 -7.16 -17.54
N VAL A 481 1.25 -7.52 -17.51
CA VAL A 481 0.58 -7.91 -16.25
C VAL A 481 1.20 -9.16 -15.65
N VAL A 482 1.49 -10.19 -16.45
CA VAL A 482 2.17 -11.41 -15.98
C VAL A 482 3.57 -11.06 -15.47
N LYS A 483 4.31 -10.21 -16.18
CA LYS A 483 5.63 -9.74 -15.76
C LYS A 483 5.56 -9.00 -14.42
N ALA A 484 4.62 -8.07 -14.25
CA ALA A 484 4.41 -7.37 -12.98
C ALA A 484 4.09 -8.33 -11.83
N SER A 485 3.27 -9.35 -12.10
CA SER A 485 2.95 -10.43 -11.15
C SER A 485 4.20 -11.21 -10.75
N VAL A 486 5.02 -11.65 -11.72
CA VAL A 486 6.27 -12.40 -11.46
C VAL A 486 7.24 -11.59 -10.62
N THR A 487 7.48 -10.32 -10.98
CA THR A 487 8.39 -9.48 -10.22
C THR A 487 7.88 -9.21 -8.80
N PHE A 488 6.55 -9.12 -8.60
CA PHE A 488 5.99 -9.03 -7.25
C PHE A 488 6.18 -10.33 -6.44
N GLN A 489 6.08 -11.50 -7.07
CA GLN A 489 6.38 -12.78 -6.41
C GLN A 489 7.84 -12.87 -5.99
N GLU A 490 8.77 -12.48 -6.87
CA GLU A 490 10.20 -12.44 -6.56
C GLU A 490 10.48 -11.54 -5.36
N LYS A 491 9.82 -10.37 -5.30
CA LYS A 491 9.88 -9.49 -4.15
C LYS A 491 9.39 -10.18 -2.88
N LEU A 492 8.24 -10.87 -2.92
CA LEU A 492 7.70 -11.61 -1.76
C LEU A 492 8.59 -12.77 -1.32
N LYS A 493 9.27 -13.44 -2.25
CA LYS A 493 10.25 -14.50 -1.96
C LYS A 493 11.52 -13.97 -1.29
N ALA A 494 11.93 -12.75 -1.65
CA ALA A 494 13.12 -12.10 -1.09
C ALA A 494 12.85 -11.32 0.22
N VAL A 495 11.61 -11.34 0.73
CA VAL A 495 11.29 -10.67 2.00
C VAL A 495 12.06 -11.33 3.13
N ALA A 496 12.74 -10.51 3.94
CA ALA A 496 13.36 -10.97 5.17
C ALA A 496 12.31 -11.59 6.09
N ILE A 497 12.55 -12.84 6.49
CA ILE A 497 11.68 -13.60 7.39
C ILE A 497 12.02 -13.35 8.87
N GLU A 498 13.21 -12.81 9.15
CA GLU A 498 13.66 -12.42 10.49
C GLU A 498 13.58 -10.92 10.70
N ASN A 499 13.10 -10.51 11.88
CA ASN A 499 13.02 -9.11 12.34
C ASN A 499 12.43 -8.12 11.31
N ASN A 500 11.41 -8.55 10.59
CA ASN A 500 10.75 -7.71 9.61
C ASN A 500 9.76 -6.77 10.30
N SER A 501 10.21 -5.55 10.59
CA SER A 501 9.42 -4.58 11.37
C SER A 501 9.02 -5.16 12.75
N GLY A 502 9.93 -5.88 13.40
CA GLY A 502 9.70 -6.55 14.68
C GLY A 502 8.88 -7.85 14.60
N ILE A 503 8.72 -8.44 13.41
CA ILE A 503 8.00 -9.70 13.20
C ILE A 503 8.99 -10.73 12.65
N THR A 504 9.01 -11.93 13.23
CA THR A 504 9.83 -13.06 12.78
C THR A 504 8.94 -14.24 12.40
N THR A 505 9.29 -14.92 11.32
CA THR A 505 8.67 -16.16 10.87
C THR A 505 9.73 -17.13 10.35
N HIS A 506 9.46 -18.43 10.41
CA HIS A 506 10.29 -19.48 9.83
C HIS A 506 9.77 -19.96 8.46
N GLN A 507 8.63 -19.43 8.01
CA GLN A 507 8.02 -19.81 6.75
C GLN A 507 8.31 -18.81 5.64
N SER A 508 8.38 -19.32 4.42
CA SER A 508 8.40 -18.46 3.24
C SER A 508 7.05 -17.77 3.08
N VAL A 509 7.05 -16.43 3.09
CA VAL A 509 5.85 -15.60 2.86
C VAL A 509 5.15 -16.01 1.57
N PHE A 510 5.88 -16.07 0.47
CA PHE A 510 5.31 -16.51 -0.80
C PHE A 510 4.85 -17.98 -0.76
N GLY A 511 5.58 -18.86 -0.08
CA GLY A 511 5.20 -20.27 0.05
C GLY A 511 3.84 -20.47 0.73
N LEU A 512 3.52 -19.67 1.76
CA LEU A 512 2.19 -19.70 2.40
C LEU A 512 1.10 -19.19 1.45
N LEU A 513 1.34 -18.06 0.77
CA LEU A 513 0.39 -17.51 -0.21
C LEU A 513 0.19 -18.44 -1.41
N GLU A 514 1.22 -19.19 -1.81
CA GLU A 514 1.13 -20.20 -2.86
C GLU A 514 0.16 -21.32 -2.49
N LYS A 515 0.21 -21.84 -1.25
CA LYS A 515 -0.76 -22.85 -0.78
C LYS A 515 -2.20 -22.34 -0.89
N ILE A 516 -2.44 -21.09 -0.46
CA ILE A 516 -3.77 -20.45 -0.53
C ILE A 516 -4.21 -20.29 -1.99
N GLY A 517 -3.35 -19.72 -2.83
CA GLY A 517 -3.66 -19.45 -4.24
C GLY A 517 -3.91 -20.72 -5.05
N ARG A 518 -3.11 -21.77 -4.82
CA ARG A 518 -3.27 -23.10 -5.46
C ARG A 518 -4.59 -23.77 -5.07
N GLU A 519 -5.00 -23.66 -3.81
CA GLU A 519 -6.27 -24.23 -3.36
C GLU A 519 -7.46 -23.48 -3.97
N PHE A 520 -7.41 -22.15 -4.04
CA PHE A 520 -8.43 -21.36 -4.76
C PHE A 520 -8.47 -21.70 -6.24
N GLU A 521 -7.32 -21.80 -6.91
CA GLU A 521 -7.21 -22.23 -8.31
C GLU A 521 -7.89 -23.59 -8.52
N ARG A 522 -7.58 -24.57 -7.65
CA ARG A 522 -8.13 -25.93 -7.70
C ARG A 522 -9.64 -25.93 -7.55
N ILE A 523 -10.19 -25.10 -6.67
CA ILE A 523 -11.65 -25.00 -6.48
C ILE A 523 -12.31 -24.33 -7.68
N LEU A 524 -11.73 -23.24 -8.17
CA LEU A 524 -12.29 -22.43 -9.25
C LEU A 524 -12.26 -23.11 -10.62
N ILE A 525 -11.23 -23.91 -10.90
CA ILE A 525 -11.00 -24.48 -12.25
C ILE A 525 -11.27 -25.99 -12.28
N THR A 526 -10.82 -26.73 -11.27
CA THR A 526 -10.78 -28.20 -11.31
C THR A 526 -11.92 -28.87 -10.55
N SER A 527 -12.35 -28.28 -9.43
CA SER A 527 -13.45 -28.83 -8.61
C SER A 527 -14.81 -28.58 -9.25
N ASP A 528 -15.86 -29.19 -8.69
CA ASP A 528 -17.24 -29.02 -9.16
C ASP A 528 -17.65 -27.55 -9.19
N PHE A 529 -18.41 -27.18 -10.22
CA PHE A 529 -18.87 -25.82 -10.42
C PHE A 529 -19.72 -25.35 -9.23
N SER A 530 -19.38 -24.16 -8.72
CA SER A 530 -20.13 -23.47 -7.67
C SER A 530 -20.47 -22.07 -8.17
N GLU A 531 -21.70 -21.63 -7.93
CA GLU A 531 -22.12 -20.24 -8.20
C GLU A 531 -21.37 -19.21 -7.33
N ASP A 532 -20.81 -19.65 -6.20
CA ASP A 532 -20.07 -18.81 -5.27
C ASP A 532 -18.84 -19.53 -4.70
N PRO A 533 -17.79 -19.68 -5.52
CA PRO A 533 -16.55 -20.33 -5.10
C PRO A 533 -15.83 -19.47 -4.04
N PRO A 534 -15.09 -20.09 -3.12
CA PRO A 534 -14.30 -19.35 -2.16
C PRO A 534 -13.15 -18.62 -2.87
N THR A 535 -13.08 -17.31 -2.65
CA THR A 535 -11.97 -16.43 -3.07
C THR A 535 -11.43 -15.60 -1.90
N LEU A 536 -12.01 -15.81 -0.72
CA LEU A 536 -11.61 -15.21 0.55
C LEU A 536 -11.18 -16.33 1.49
N PHE A 537 -10.27 -16.03 2.40
CA PHE A 537 -9.95 -16.89 3.52
C PHE A 537 -10.14 -16.16 4.84
N GLU A 538 -10.56 -16.91 5.86
CA GLU A 538 -10.65 -16.44 7.23
C GLU A 538 -9.48 -17.02 8.00
N VAL A 539 -8.79 -16.16 8.76
CA VAL A 539 -7.73 -16.59 9.66
C VAL A 539 -8.37 -17.13 10.93
N ASP A 540 -8.58 -18.43 11.00
CA ASP A 540 -9.23 -19.09 12.12
C ASP A 540 -8.25 -19.36 13.29
N ASN A 541 -8.78 -19.77 14.45
CA ASN A 541 -7.95 -19.98 15.63
C ASN A 541 -7.03 -21.21 15.56
N ASP A 542 -7.26 -22.10 14.60
CA ASP A 542 -6.52 -23.36 14.43
C ASP A 542 -5.21 -23.20 13.64
N ILE A 543 -4.70 -21.97 13.49
CA ILE A 543 -3.38 -21.70 12.91
C ILE A 543 -2.30 -21.44 13.96
N SER A 544 -1.06 -21.75 13.60
CA SER A 544 0.11 -21.42 14.41
C SER A 544 0.41 -19.92 14.42
N GLU A 545 1.13 -19.47 15.45
CA GLU A 545 1.62 -18.09 15.54
C GLU A 545 2.59 -17.74 14.40
N ASP A 546 3.39 -18.71 13.95
CA ASP A 546 4.31 -18.54 12.82
C ASP A 546 3.55 -18.28 11.50
N GLU A 547 2.45 -19.00 11.25
CA GLU A 547 1.58 -18.75 10.08
C GLU A 547 0.92 -17.36 10.15
N GLU A 548 0.50 -16.93 11.34
CA GLU A 548 -0.05 -15.58 11.55
C GLU A 548 1.01 -14.50 11.29
N ASN A 549 2.23 -14.66 11.83
CA ASN A 549 3.34 -13.74 11.59
C ASN A 549 3.71 -13.66 10.11
N CYS A 550 3.72 -14.80 9.41
CA CYS A 550 3.91 -14.88 7.97
C CYS A 550 2.85 -14.07 7.20
N LEU A 551 1.57 -14.16 7.58
CA LEU A 551 0.50 -13.36 7.00
C LEU A 551 0.59 -11.87 7.35
N ARG A 552 1.04 -11.51 8.56
CA ARG A 552 1.28 -10.10 8.95
C ARG A 552 2.35 -9.47 8.08
N ILE A 553 3.42 -10.22 7.79
CA ILE A 553 4.44 -9.79 6.83
C ILE A 553 3.84 -9.69 5.42
N ALA A 554 3.03 -10.67 4.98
CA ALA A 554 2.34 -10.59 3.69
C ALA A 554 1.47 -9.32 3.57
N LEU A 555 0.74 -8.95 4.63
CA LEU A 555 -0.07 -7.72 4.66
C LEU A 555 0.80 -6.46 4.56
N ASN A 556 1.93 -6.41 5.28
CA ASN A 556 2.87 -5.28 5.21
C ASN A 556 3.42 -5.04 3.79
N PHE A 557 3.58 -6.08 3.00
CA PHE A 557 4.06 -6.00 1.62
C PHE A 557 2.95 -5.93 0.57
N GLY A 558 1.68 -5.95 0.99
CA GLY A 558 0.51 -5.89 0.10
C GLY A 558 0.27 -7.19 -0.66
N GLY A 559 0.69 -8.35 -0.13
CA GLY A 559 0.40 -9.67 -0.70
C GLY A 559 -1.02 -10.15 -0.43
N ILE A 560 -1.64 -9.63 0.63
CA ILE A 560 -3.04 -9.87 1.00
C ILE A 560 -3.76 -8.55 1.27
N VAL A 561 -5.08 -8.55 1.11
CA VAL A 561 -5.96 -7.40 1.31
C VAL A 561 -7.12 -7.82 2.20
N SER A 562 -7.41 -7.02 3.22
CA SER A 562 -8.55 -7.25 4.11
C SER A 562 -9.85 -6.73 3.47
N GLU A 563 -10.91 -7.51 3.55
CA GLU A 563 -12.26 -7.11 3.09
C GLU A 563 -13.11 -6.54 4.24
N GLN A 564 -12.63 -6.62 5.48
CA GLN A 564 -13.31 -6.10 6.66
C GLN A 564 -12.60 -4.84 7.16
N ARG A 565 -13.36 -3.91 7.74
CA ARG A 565 -12.73 -2.90 8.59
C ARG A 565 -12.23 -3.64 9.83
N PRO A 566 -11.00 -3.40 10.30
CA PRO A 566 -10.62 -3.87 11.62
C PRO A 566 -11.55 -3.17 12.62
N ASP A 567 -12.57 -3.91 13.07
CA ASP A 567 -13.38 -3.49 14.21
C ASP A 567 -12.42 -3.44 15.40
N HIS A 568 -12.44 -2.31 16.08
CA HIS A 568 -11.68 -2.03 17.29
C HIS A 568 -10.27 -1.48 17.14
N VAL A 569 -9.93 -0.82 18.23
CA VAL A 569 -8.90 0.17 18.36
C VAL A 569 -7.48 -0.42 18.35
N ALA A 570 -7.33 -1.73 18.09
CA ALA A 570 -6.07 -2.46 18.05
C ALA A 570 -5.47 -2.63 16.62
N GLY A 571 -6.22 -2.34 15.55
CA GLY A 571 -5.72 -2.50 14.18
C GLY A 571 -5.44 -3.96 13.82
N PHE A 572 -4.41 -4.22 13.01
CA PHE A 572 -3.97 -5.59 12.66
C PHE A 572 -3.00 -6.17 13.70
N SER A 573 -3.35 -6.05 14.98
CA SER A 573 -2.55 -6.60 16.08
C SER A 573 -2.55 -8.13 16.08
N THR A 574 -3.72 -8.70 15.84
CA THR A 574 -3.95 -10.08 15.42
C THR A 574 -4.70 -10.07 14.09
N LEU A 575 -4.46 -11.09 13.28
CA LEU A 575 -5.23 -11.31 12.05
C LEU A 575 -6.37 -12.30 12.27
N ARG A 576 -6.48 -12.92 13.44
CA ARG A 576 -7.49 -13.95 13.74
C ARG A 576 -8.90 -13.40 13.65
N SER A 577 -9.82 -14.23 13.17
CA SER A 577 -11.22 -13.90 12.88
C SER A 577 -11.42 -12.83 11.79
N MET A 578 -10.36 -12.40 11.11
CA MET A 578 -10.46 -11.47 9.99
C MET A 578 -10.45 -12.21 8.64
N GLN A 579 -11.11 -11.60 7.66
CA GLN A 579 -11.20 -12.10 6.29
C GLN A 579 -10.27 -11.35 5.34
N PHE A 580 -9.58 -12.11 4.50
CA PHE A 580 -8.62 -11.61 3.54
C PHE A 580 -8.78 -12.26 2.17
N ARG A 581 -8.26 -11.59 1.15
CA ARG A 581 -7.98 -12.16 -0.16
C ARG A 581 -6.52 -11.97 -0.53
N LEU A 582 -6.07 -12.75 -1.51
CA LEU A 582 -4.82 -12.46 -2.19
C LEU A 582 -4.94 -11.16 -2.97
N ALA A 583 -3.86 -10.38 -3.01
CA ALA A 583 -3.78 -9.18 -3.82
C ALA A 583 -3.97 -9.52 -5.31
N TYR A 584 -4.66 -8.66 -6.05
CA TYR A 584 -5.01 -8.94 -7.45
C TYR A 584 -3.79 -9.00 -8.37
N ILE A 585 -2.68 -8.38 -8.00
CA ILE A 585 -1.39 -8.55 -8.69
C ILE A 585 -0.88 -10.00 -8.68
N LEU A 586 -1.32 -10.85 -7.76
CA LEU A 586 -1.01 -12.29 -7.75
C LEU A 586 -2.00 -13.14 -8.56
N ALA A 587 -3.14 -12.56 -8.98
CA ALA A 587 -4.18 -13.29 -9.72
C ALA A 587 -3.69 -13.93 -11.02
N PRO A 588 -2.83 -13.28 -11.84
CA PRO A 588 -2.28 -13.89 -13.06
C PRO A 588 -1.49 -15.17 -12.82
N HIS A 589 -0.83 -15.28 -11.67
CA HIS A 589 -0.04 -16.45 -11.32
C HIS A 589 -0.90 -17.64 -10.90
N PHE A 590 -1.93 -17.37 -10.10
CA PHE A 590 -2.81 -18.40 -9.54
C PHE A 590 -4.08 -18.65 -10.38
N ASN A 591 -4.23 -17.99 -11.53
CA ASN A 591 -5.47 -18.00 -12.31
C ASN A 591 -6.71 -17.72 -11.45
N LEU A 592 -6.72 -16.56 -10.80
CA LEU A 592 -7.85 -16.11 -9.96
C LEU A 592 -8.66 -14.99 -10.64
N PRO A 593 -9.99 -14.97 -10.51
CA PRO A 593 -10.80 -13.88 -11.04
C PRO A 593 -10.61 -12.58 -10.25
N LEU A 594 -10.72 -11.43 -10.92
CA LEU A 594 -10.62 -10.09 -10.32
C LEU A 594 -11.92 -9.63 -9.63
N ARG A 595 -12.55 -10.51 -8.85
CA ARG A 595 -13.83 -10.26 -8.15
C ARG A 595 -13.60 -10.15 -6.64
N SER A 596 -14.31 -9.22 -5.99
CA SER A 596 -14.21 -9.00 -4.52
C SER A 596 -15.21 -9.85 -3.74
N THR A 597 -16.23 -10.37 -4.41
CA THR A 597 -17.27 -11.16 -3.78
C THR A 597 -16.95 -12.64 -3.91
N GLY A 598 -16.83 -13.35 -2.79
CA GLY A 598 -16.74 -14.80 -2.76
C GLY A 598 -16.96 -15.31 -1.35
N LYS A 599 -17.18 -16.62 -1.21
CA LYS A 599 -17.28 -17.23 0.13
C LYS A 599 -15.92 -17.19 0.83
N SER A 600 -15.95 -17.04 2.15
CA SER A 600 -14.77 -17.25 2.97
C SER A 600 -14.58 -18.73 3.29
N ARG A 601 -13.32 -19.17 3.39
CA ARG A 601 -12.95 -20.51 3.84
C ARG A 601 -11.88 -20.41 4.93
N ALA A 602 -12.03 -21.19 6.00
CA ALA A 602 -11.05 -21.23 7.09
C ALA A 602 -9.65 -21.58 6.58
N LEU A 603 -8.64 -20.83 7.01
CA LEU A 603 -7.25 -20.97 6.58
C LEU A 603 -6.69 -22.34 6.98
N SER A 604 -6.96 -22.82 8.20
CA SER A 604 -6.53 -24.15 8.63
C SER A 604 -6.99 -25.26 7.68
N THR A 605 -8.18 -25.12 7.09
CA THR A 605 -8.75 -26.07 6.11
C THR A 605 -8.02 -26.00 4.77
N ILE A 606 -7.58 -24.81 4.36
CA ILE A 606 -6.77 -24.62 3.16
C ILE A 606 -5.39 -25.26 3.35
N LEU A 607 -4.76 -25.03 4.50
CA LEU A 607 -3.39 -25.47 4.78
C LEU A 607 -3.25 -26.98 5.01
N LYS A 608 -4.24 -27.62 5.64
CA LYS A 608 -4.29 -29.08 5.82
C LYS A 608 -4.51 -29.83 4.49
N GLY A 609 -4.96 -29.13 3.45
CA GLY A 609 -5.44 -29.72 2.20
C GLY A 609 -6.72 -30.54 2.42
N SER A 610 -7.56 -30.68 1.40
CA SER A 610 -8.60 -31.71 1.47
C SER A 610 -7.88 -33.07 1.49
N ALA A 611 -7.79 -33.69 2.67
CA ALA A 611 -7.54 -35.12 2.76
C ALA A 611 -8.44 -35.79 1.70
N SER A 612 -7.83 -36.61 0.84
CA SER A 612 -8.56 -37.42 -0.13
C SER A 612 -9.76 -38.05 0.58
N ARG A 613 -10.98 -37.75 0.11
CA ARG A 613 -12.19 -38.42 0.63
C ARG A 613 -11.89 -39.92 0.67
N PRO A 614 -12.04 -40.61 1.81
CA PRO A 614 -11.86 -42.05 1.84
C PRO A 614 -12.81 -42.63 0.80
N LYS A 615 -12.29 -43.44 -0.12
CA LYS A 615 -13.10 -44.19 -1.09
C LYS A 615 -14.21 -44.86 -0.30
N VAL A 616 -15.44 -44.39 -0.48
CA VAL A 616 -16.63 -45.08 0.01
C VAL A 616 -16.58 -46.45 -0.64
N LYS A 617 -16.37 -47.50 0.18
CA LYS A 617 -16.49 -48.88 -0.30
C LYS A 617 -17.88 -49.03 -0.92
N PRO A 618 -18.02 -49.61 -2.12
CA PRO A 618 -19.32 -49.84 -2.70
C PRO A 618 -20.14 -50.70 -1.75
N ARG A 619 -21.40 -50.28 -1.52
CA ARG A 619 -22.40 -51.05 -0.79
C ARG A 619 -22.51 -52.44 -1.40
N GLY A 620 -22.47 -53.44 -0.53
CA GLY A 620 -22.48 -54.86 -0.90
C GLY A 620 -23.67 -55.25 -1.77
N GLU A 621 -23.39 -56.16 -2.68
CA GLU A 621 -24.37 -57.00 -3.36
C GLU A 621 -25.15 -57.88 -2.34
N PRO A 622 -26.35 -58.35 -2.72
CA PRO A 622 -27.30 -58.93 -1.80
C PRO A 622 -26.92 -60.34 -1.34
N ALA A 623 -27.41 -60.68 -0.16
CA ALA A 623 -27.22 -61.96 0.52
C ALA A 623 -27.59 -63.15 -0.36
N ASP A 624 -26.64 -64.08 -0.47
CA ASP A 624 -26.85 -65.42 -1.01
C ASP A 624 -27.65 -66.25 0.01
N GLN A 625 -28.83 -66.72 -0.42
CA GLN A 625 -29.68 -67.67 0.30
C GLN A 625 -29.46 -69.06 -0.29
N GLY A 626 -29.04 -70.02 0.55
CA GLY A 626 -29.13 -71.46 0.26
C GLY A 626 -27.83 -72.20 0.60
N SER A 627 -27.59 -72.63 1.84
CA SER A 627 -28.14 -73.82 2.53
C SER A 627 -27.37 -75.12 2.25
N LEU A 628 -26.94 -75.71 3.37
CA LEU A 628 -26.91 -77.15 3.68
C LEU A 628 -25.74 -78.02 3.14
N TRP A 629 -25.05 -78.57 4.14
CA TRP A 629 -24.06 -79.67 4.19
C TRP A 629 -22.59 -79.29 4.03
#